data_AF-A0A842RIE4-F1
#
_entry.id   AF-A0A842RIE4-F1
#
_cell.length_a   1.000
_cell.length_b   1.000
_cell.length_c   1.000
_cell.angle_alpha   90.00
_cell.angle_beta   90.00
_cell.angle_gamma   90.00
#
_symmetry.space_group_name_H-M   'P 1'
#
loop_
_entity.id
_entity.type
_entity.pdbx_description
1 polymer ?
#
loop_
_entity_poly.entity_id
_entity_poly.type
_entity_poly.pdbx_seq_one_letter_code
_entity_poly.pdbx_strand_id
1 'polypeptide(L)' 'MKIKGFAKITSKGQITIPKEVRESMNLERGDYLVFLEDEEGLIYLTKELEEAVPKKD' A
#
# COMPACT_ATOMS: atom_id res chain seq x y z
N MET A 1 -9.53 -3.98 -14.19
CA MET A 1 -8.35 -4.09 -13.32
C MET A 1 -7.17 -4.62 -14.12
N LYS A 2 -5.94 -4.17 -13.84
CA LYS A 2 -4.72 -4.70 -14.46
C LYS A 2 -3.77 -5.19 -13.37
N ILE A 3 -3.22 -6.39 -13.53
CA ILE A 3 -2.19 -6.92 -12.63
C ILE A 3 -0.88 -6.17 -12.89
N LYS A 4 -0.34 -5.52 -11.85
CA LYS A 4 0.91 -4.74 -11.88
C LYS A 4 2.10 -5.47 -11.25
N GLY A 5 1.87 -6.70 -10.79
CA GLY A 5 2.90 -7.58 -10.23
C GLY A 5 2.31 -8.61 -9.28
N PHE A 6 3.15 -9.58 -8.91
CA PHE A 6 2.88 -10.56 -7.87
C PHE A 6 3.84 -10.32 -6.71
N ALA A 7 3.36 -10.49 -5.48
CA ALA A 7 4.19 -10.44 -4.29
C ALA A 7 4.03 -11.73 -3.49
N LYS A 8 5.14 -12.20 -2.91
CA LYS A 8 5.13 -13.31 -1.96
C LYS A 8 5.19 -12.75 -0.55
N ILE A 9 4.39 -13.32 0.34
CA ILE A 9 4.50 -13.05 1.78
C ILE A 9 5.80 -13.66 2.29
N THR A 10 6.65 -12.82 2.88
CA THR A 10 7.92 -13.20 3.50
C THR A 10 7.75 -13.32 5.02
N SER A 11 8.86 -13.39 5.76
CA SER A 11 8.83 -13.45 7.22
C SER A 11 7.98 -12.33 7.84
N LYS A 12 7.31 -12.63 8.95
CA LYS A 12 6.52 -11.67 9.74
C LYS A 12 5.36 -11.02 8.96
N GLY A 13 4.84 -11.68 7.93
CA GLY A 13 3.71 -11.17 7.14
C GLY A 13 4.06 -10.01 6.21
N GLN A 14 5.35 -9.75 5.99
CA GLN A 14 5.79 -8.67 5.11
C GLN A 14 5.63 -9.04 3.63
N ILE A 15 5.40 -8.05 2.77
CA ILE A 15 5.42 -8.19 1.31
C ILE A 15 6.39 -7.18 0.70
N THR A 16 6.98 -7.54 -0.43
CA THR A 16 7.74 -6.59 -1.25
C THR A 16 6.81 -5.94 -2.27
N ILE A 17 6.80 -4.61 -2.33
CA ILE A 17 6.04 -3.87 -3.35
C ILE A 17 6.82 -3.94 -4.68
N PRO A 18 6.26 -4.54 -5.74
CA PRO A 18 6.91 -4.64 -7.04
C PRO A 18 7.33 -3.26 -7.57
N LYS A 19 8.43 -3.22 -8.33
CA LYS A 19 9.01 -1.97 -8.85
C LYS A 19 7.97 -1.13 -9.63
N GLU A 20 7.21 -1.76 -10.53
CA GLU A 20 6.18 -1.06 -11.33
C GLU A 20 5.09 -0.43 -10.45
N VAL A 21 4.70 -1.09 -9.35
CA VAL A 21 3.73 -0.54 -8.39
C VAL A 21 4.32 0.68 -7.67
N ARG A 22 5.56 0.56 -7.16
CA ARG A 22 6.25 1.68 -6.48
C ARG A 22 6.38 2.91 -7.36
N GLU A 23 6.81 2.73 -8.61
CA GLU A 23 6.94 3.83 -9.57
C GLU A 23 5.58 4.45 -9.91
N SER A 24 4.55 3.62 -10.12
CA SER A 24 3.20 4.13 -10.45
C SER A 24 2.54 4.93 -9.33
N MET A 25 2.90 4.64 -8.08
CA MET A 25 2.34 5.26 -6.87
C MET A 25 3.32 6.26 -6.23
N ASN A 26 4.47 6.52 -6.85
CA ASN A 26 5.55 7.36 -6.32
C ASN A 26 5.91 7.03 -4.86
N LEU A 27 6.13 5.73 -4.60
CA LEU A 27 6.43 5.22 -3.27
C LEU A 27 7.93 5.20 -2.99
N GLU A 28 8.29 5.81 -1.87
CA GLU A 28 9.66 5.89 -1.38
C GLU A 28 9.81 5.24 0.00
N ARG A 29 11.06 5.06 0.42
CA ARG A 29 11.33 4.52 1.76
C ARG A 29 10.86 5.53 2.81
N GLY A 30 10.00 5.08 3.71
CA GLY A 30 9.43 5.91 4.78
C GLY A 30 8.00 6.35 4.51
N ASP A 31 7.49 6.13 3.28
CA ASP A 31 6.07 6.31 3.00
C ASP A 31 5.23 5.31 3.79
N TYR A 32 4.08 5.79 4.28
CA TYR A 32 3.03 4.97 4.85
C TYR A 32 2.00 4.59 3.79
N LEU A 33 1.51 3.36 3.90
CA LEU A 33 0.39 2.87 3.12
C LEU A 33 -0.80 2.60 4.04
N VAL A 34 -1.98 2.91 3.53
CA VAL A 34 -3.25 2.64 4.21
C VAL A 34 -3.92 1.44 3.55
N PHE A 35 -4.39 0.52 4.38
CA PHE A 35 -5.24 -0.59 3.96
C PHE A 35 -6.69 -0.16 4.08
N LEU A 36 -7.44 -0.29 2.99
CA LEU A 36 -8.87 0.01 2.93
C LEU A 36 -9.60 -1.27 2.54
N GLU A 37 -10.71 -1.55 3.20
CA GLU A 37 -11.60 -2.66 2.88
C GLU A 37 -12.93 -2.08 2.38
N ASP A 38 -13.44 -2.58 1.25
CA ASP A 38 -14.76 -2.22 0.77
C ASP A 38 -15.85 -3.18 1.28
N GLU A 39 -17.11 -2.91 0.92
CA GLU A 39 -18.26 -3.71 1.36
C GLU A 39 -18.25 -5.14 0.82
N GLU A 40 -17.45 -5.43 -0.23
CA GLU A 40 -17.28 -6.77 -0.80
C GLU A 40 -16.10 -7.52 -0.17
N GLY A 41 -15.36 -6.90 0.75
CA GLY A 41 -14.19 -7.47 1.42
C GLY A 41 -12.90 -7.40 0.60
N LEU A 42 -12.86 -6.58 -0.46
CA LEU A 42 -11.64 -6.36 -1.23
C LEU A 42 -10.72 -5.39 -0.49
N ILE A 43 -9.44 -5.78 -0.36
CA ILE A 43 -8.42 -4.96 0.27
C ILE A 43 -7.66 -4.13 -0.77
N TYR A 44 -7.68 -2.81 -0.59
CA TYR A 44 -6.92 -1.84 -1.36
C TYR A 44 -5.77 -1.29 -0.54
N LEU A 45 -4.65 -1.00 -1.21
CA LEU A 45 -3.56 -0.23 -0.64
C LEU A 45 -3.46 1.11 -1.36
N THR A 46 -3.37 2.19 -0.59
CA THR A 46 -3.12 3.54 -1.12
C THR A 46 -2.02 4.21 -0.32
N LYS A 47 -1.31 5.15 -0.96
CA LYS A 47 -0.46 6.09 -0.23
C LYS A 47 -1.34 6.93 0.69
N GLU A 48 -0.86 7.18 1.90
CA GLU A 48 -1.52 8.09 2.84
C GLU A 48 -1.66 9.48 2.18
N LEU A 49 -2.89 9.98 2.08
CA LEU A 49 -3.16 11.37 1.68
C LEU A 49 -2.99 12.23 2.94
N GLU A 50 -2.24 13.33 2.84
CA GLU A 50 -1.81 14.18 3.97
C GLU A 50 -2.94 14.61 4.93
N GLU A 51 -4.19 14.60 4.47
CA GLU A 51 -5.37 15.03 5.24
C GLU A 51 -5.85 14.00 6.29
N ALA A 52 -5.41 12.73 6.22
CA ALA A 52 -5.89 11.66 7.10
C ALA A 52 -4.97 11.36 8.30
N VAL A 53 -3.88 12.12 8.49
CA VAL A 53 -2.94 11.89 9.59
C VAL A 53 -3.62 12.24 10.93
N PRO A 54 -3.77 11.30 11.89
CA PRO A 54 -4.03 11.68 13.27
C PRO A 54 -2.85 12.53 13.74
N LYS A 55 -3.10 13.82 14.01
CA LYS A 55 -2.09 14.72 14.58
C LYS A 55 -1.47 14.01 15.78
N LYS A 56 -0.16 13.74 15.72
CA LYS A 56 0.59 13.35 16.91
C LYS A 56 0.46 14.50 17.91
N ASP A 57 -0.07 14.19 19.09
CA ASP A 57 0.12 15.02 20.29
C ASP A 57 1.62 15.14 20.62
#